data_AF-A0A2N5X491-F1
#
_entry.id   AF-A0A2N5X491-F1
#
_cell.length_a   1.000
_cell.length_b   1.000
_cell.length_c   1.000
_cell.angle_alpha   90.00
_cell.angle_beta   90.00
_cell.angle_gamma   90.00
#
_symmetry.space_group_name_H-M   'P 1'
#
loop_
_entity.id
_entity.type
_entity.pdbx_description
1 polymer ?
#
loop_
_entity_poly.entity_id
_entity_poly.type
_entity_poly.pdbx_seq_one_letter_code
_entity_poly.pdbx_strand_id
1 'polypeptide(L)'
;MKRALTALLLCGCGWFAPPALAAQVIGEARSTASGELRYTEHYQCSNAGARCEVEYRDADGEVFARKRLDYSRSWHAPSLVFEHLRDGSSVTVQRELGEELVVDAGFDNYIRTHWETLDKGERVEFEFLPAGRDSPLNMRAERDAETLCPVERLCLNVALDNWLLGALVPPILLQYDRQNKRLLRYLGISNLRDGEGKQQEVQIDYRYVGGA
;
A
#
# COMPACT_ATOMS: atom_id res chain seq x y z
N MET A 1 -68.84 25.97 -12.49
CA MET A 1 -67.99 26.05 -11.29
C MET A 1 -67.05 24.85 -11.26
N LYS A 2 -65.74 25.15 -11.24
CA LYS A 2 -64.55 24.40 -10.76
C LYS A 2 -64.39 22.87 -11.03
N ARG A 3 -63.25 22.60 -11.67
CA ARG A 3 -62.57 21.34 -12.06
C ARG A 3 -62.17 20.45 -10.86
N ALA A 4 -61.97 19.16 -11.11
CA ALA A 4 -60.80 18.43 -10.57
C ALA A 4 -60.52 17.16 -11.41
N LEU A 5 -59.43 17.21 -12.19
CA LEU A 5 -58.73 16.04 -12.74
C LEU A 5 -57.82 15.52 -11.61
N THR A 6 -57.97 14.27 -11.20
CA THR A 6 -57.02 13.61 -10.29
C THR A 6 -55.91 12.99 -11.11
N ALA A 7 -54.76 13.67 -11.17
CA ALA A 7 -53.54 13.15 -11.76
C ALA A 7 -52.91 12.11 -10.80
N LEU A 8 -52.72 10.89 -11.31
CA LEU A 8 -51.99 9.83 -10.64
C LEU A 8 -50.49 10.14 -10.75
N LEU A 9 -49.88 10.71 -9.69
CA LEU A 9 -48.43 10.84 -9.60
C LEU A 9 -47.82 9.45 -9.36
N LEU A 10 -47.24 8.86 -10.41
CA LEU A 10 -46.26 7.78 -10.30
C LEU A 10 -45.04 8.34 -9.56
N CYS A 11 -44.92 7.98 -8.28
CA CYS A 11 -43.76 8.26 -7.45
C CYS A 11 -42.57 7.48 -8.00
N GLY A 12 -41.71 8.14 -8.77
CA GLY A 12 -40.45 7.59 -9.25
C GLY A 12 -39.53 7.32 -8.07
N CYS A 13 -39.45 6.07 -7.61
CA CYS A 13 -38.29 5.60 -6.86
C CYS A 13 -37.16 5.40 -7.87
N GLY A 14 -36.46 6.49 -8.20
CA GLY A 14 -35.12 6.38 -8.74
C GLY A 14 -34.26 5.72 -7.66
N TRP A 15 -33.96 4.44 -7.83
CA TRP A 15 -32.92 3.75 -7.09
C TRP A 15 -31.59 4.41 -7.47
N PHE A 16 -31.27 5.53 -6.83
CA PHE A 16 -29.88 5.93 -6.72
C PHE A 16 -29.24 4.92 -5.78
N ALA A 17 -28.69 3.85 -6.36
CA ALA A 17 -27.68 3.08 -5.65
C ALA A 17 -26.58 4.09 -5.28
N PRO A 18 -26.26 4.28 -3.98
CA PRO A 18 -25.12 5.11 -3.63
C PRO A 18 -23.90 4.57 -4.37
N PRO A 19 -23.01 5.44 -4.87
CA PRO A 19 -21.78 4.97 -5.49
C PRO A 19 -21.10 4.01 -4.51
N ALA A 20 -20.69 2.84 -5.00
CA ALA A 20 -19.93 1.89 -4.21
C ALA A 20 -18.79 2.66 -3.55
N LEU A 21 -18.80 2.74 -2.22
CA LEU A 21 -17.76 3.43 -1.48
C LEU A 21 -16.44 2.78 -1.88
N ALA A 22 -15.48 3.59 -2.34
CA ALA A 22 -14.13 3.11 -2.59
C ALA A 22 -13.66 2.36 -1.34
N ALA A 23 -13.17 1.13 -1.52
CA ALA A 23 -12.74 0.29 -0.40
C ALA A 23 -11.75 1.08 0.46
N GLN A 24 -12.11 1.28 1.74
CA GLN A 24 -11.20 1.91 2.69
C GLN A 24 -10.20 0.85 3.12
N VAL A 25 -8.91 1.18 3.03
CA VAL A 25 -7.84 0.28 3.51
C VAL A 25 -7.26 0.88 4.78
N ILE A 26 -7.14 0.05 5.80
CA ILE A 26 -6.50 0.41 7.07
C ILE A 26 -5.34 -0.56 7.31
N GLY A 27 -4.13 -0.04 7.47
CA GLY A 27 -2.95 -0.80 7.92
C GLY A 27 -2.67 -0.52 9.39
N GLU A 28 -2.53 -1.54 10.21
CA GLU A 28 -2.09 -1.40 11.62
C GLU A 28 -0.63 -1.80 11.75
N ALA A 29 0.27 -0.84 11.96
CA ALA A 29 1.70 -1.07 12.08
C ALA A 29 2.09 -1.29 13.55
N ARG A 30 2.58 -2.48 13.89
CA ARG A 30 3.06 -2.85 15.23
C ARG A 30 4.54 -3.15 15.23
N SER A 31 5.22 -2.85 16.33
CA SER A 31 6.63 -3.21 16.50
C SER A 31 6.82 -4.72 16.45
N THR A 32 7.79 -5.22 15.70
CA THR A 32 8.13 -6.66 15.71
C THR A 32 8.72 -7.11 17.06
N ALA A 33 9.40 -6.18 17.77
CA ALA A 33 10.02 -6.46 19.07
C ALA A 33 9.04 -6.45 20.25
N SER A 34 8.16 -5.44 20.35
CA SER A 34 7.26 -5.27 21.50
C SER A 34 5.80 -5.62 21.22
N GLY A 35 5.38 -5.71 19.95
CA GLY A 35 3.97 -5.85 19.57
C GLY A 35 3.12 -4.59 19.74
N GLU A 36 3.70 -3.50 20.25
CA GLU A 36 3.01 -2.23 20.47
C GLU A 36 2.64 -1.57 19.15
N LEU A 37 1.47 -0.92 19.13
CA LEU A 37 1.02 -0.12 18.00
C LEU A 37 1.95 1.09 17.82
N ARG A 38 2.52 1.22 16.63
CA ARG A 38 3.37 2.35 16.25
C ARG A 38 2.56 3.43 15.55
N TYR A 39 1.78 3.03 14.56
CA TYR A 39 0.90 3.91 13.80
C TYR A 39 -0.16 3.11 13.04
N THR A 40 -1.15 3.80 12.49
CA THR A 40 -2.09 3.26 11.51
C THR A 40 -2.05 4.04 10.21
N GLU A 41 -2.23 3.34 9.10
CA GLU A 41 -2.28 3.89 7.74
C GLU A 41 -3.73 3.89 7.26
N HIS A 42 -4.26 5.04 6.86
CA HIS A 42 -5.65 5.17 6.39
C HIS A 42 -5.65 5.64 4.94
N TYR A 43 -6.01 4.72 4.03
CA TYR A 43 -5.94 4.95 2.60
C TYR A 43 -7.26 5.48 2.06
N GLN A 44 -7.18 6.56 1.29
CA GLN A 44 -8.27 7.15 0.55
C GLN A 44 -7.84 7.33 -0.90
N CYS A 45 -8.37 6.49 -1.78
CA CYS A 45 -8.07 6.53 -3.20
C CYS A 45 -9.29 7.02 -4.00
N SER A 46 -9.02 7.69 -5.11
CA SER A 46 -10.05 7.97 -6.12
C SER A 46 -10.63 6.67 -6.68
N ASN A 47 -11.83 6.71 -7.27
CA ASN A 47 -12.50 5.51 -7.78
C ASN A 47 -11.65 4.69 -8.78
N ALA A 48 -10.81 5.37 -9.57
CA ALA A 48 -9.92 4.72 -10.53
C ALA A 48 -8.58 4.27 -9.91
N GLY A 49 -8.32 4.55 -8.63
CA GLY A 49 -7.06 4.25 -7.94
C GLY A 49 -5.87 5.12 -8.36
N ALA A 50 -6.03 5.99 -9.36
CA ALA A 50 -4.93 6.78 -9.95
C ALA A 50 -4.36 7.86 -9.01
N ARG A 51 -5.09 8.22 -7.96
CA ARG A 51 -4.66 9.15 -6.91
C ARG A 51 -5.08 8.60 -5.57
N CYS A 52 -4.14 8.59 -4.63
CA CYS A 52 -4.37 8.12 -3.28
C CYS A 52 -3.75 9.07 -2.26
N GLU A 53 -4.42 9.25 -1.14
CA GLU A 53 -3.89 9.88 0.07
C GLU A 53 -3.85 8.84 1.18
N VAL A 54 -2.75 8.83 1.94
CA VAL A 54 -2.56 7.98 3.11
C VAL A 54 -2.32 8.88 4.30
N GLU A 55 -3.19 8.82 5.30
CA GLU A 55 -2.96 9.47 6.60
C GLU A 55 -2.30 8.48 7.55
N TYR A 56 -1.20 8.91 8.17
CA TYR A 56 -0.52 8.16 9.22
C TYR A 56 -0.95 8.74 10.57
N ARG A 57 -1.54 7.89 11.39
CA ARG A 57 -2.07 8.25 12.71
C ARG A 57 -1.30 7.53 13.80
N ASP A 58 -0.96 8.24 14.87
CA ASP A 58 -0.30 7.62 16.02
C ASP A 58 -1.27 6.78 16.87
N ALA A 59 -0.82 6.31 18.02
CA ALA A 59 -1.61 5.47 18.92
C ALA A 59 -2.85 6.18 19.50
N ASP A 60 -2.81 7.52 19.61
CA ASP A 60 -3.93 8.34 20.07
C ASP A 60 -4.89 8.70 18.92
N GLY A 61 -4.52 8.37 17.68
CA GLY A 61 -5.29 8.62 16.47
C GLY A 61 -5.02 9.97 15.83
N GLU A 62 -4.02 10.72 16.32
CA GLU A 62 -3.64 12.01 15.76
C GLU A 62 -2.86 11.81 14.45
N VAL A 63 -3.24 12.56 13.41
CA VAL A 63 -2.53 12.52 12.13
C VAL A 63 -1.20 13.25 12.27
N PHE A 64 -0.08 12.53 12.09
CA PHE A 64 1.26 13.10 12.18
C PHE A 64 2.02 13.09 10.85
N ALA A 65 1.54 12.36 9.84
CA ALA A 65 2.09 12.41 8.48
C ALA A 65 1.02 12.16 7.42
N ARG A 66 1.28 12.65 6.20
CA ARG A 66 0.43 12.41 5.03
C ARG A 66 1.30 11.99 3.84
N LYS A 67 0.82 11.02 3.07
CA LYS A 67 1.42 10.63 1.78
C LYS A 67 0.41 10.80 0.68
N ARG A 68 0.75 11.60 -0.34
CA ARG A 68 -0.04 11.77 -1.57
C ARG A 68 0.66 11.06 -2.71
N LEU A 69 -0.08 10.24 -3.45
CA LEU A 69 0.39 9.39 -4.54
C LEU A 69 -0.37 9.74 -5.82
N ASP A 70 0.36 9.90 -6.93
CA ASP A 70 -0.21 10.05 -8.26
C ASP A 70 0.38 8.97 -9.20
N TYR A 71 -0.49 8.03 -9.59
CA TYR A 71 -0.19 6.91 -10.48
C TYR A 71 -0.54 7.20 -11.94
N SER A 72 -0.94 8.42 -12.30
CA SER A 72 -1.43 8.75 -13.65
C SER A 72 -0.42 8.50 -14.77
N ARG A 73 0.88 8.44 -14.43
CA ARG A 73 1.98 8.16 -15.37
C ARG A 73 2.51 6.73 -15.28
N SER A 74 2.61 6.17 -14.08
CA SER A 74 3.05 4.78 -13.85
C SER A 74 2.44 4.21 -12.58
N TRP A 75 1.98 2.96 -12.67
CA TRP A 75 1.44 2.22 -11.54
C TRP A 75 2.52 1.73 -10.56
N HIS A 76 3.72 1.44 -11.06
CA HIS A 76 4.85 0.96 -10.25
C HIS A 76 5.83 2.08 -9.86
N ALA A 77 5.77 3.24 -10.53
CA ALA A 77 6.60 4.42 -10.25
C ALA A 77 5.74 5.68 -10.05
N PRO A 78 4.90 5.75 -9.01
CA PRO A 78 4.09 6.94 -8.76
C PRO A 78 4.97 8.16 -8.46
N SER A 79 4.45 9.34 -8.81
CA SER A 79 4.92 10.56 -8.15
C SER A 79 4.35 10.59 -6.73
N LEU A 80 5.14 11.06 -5.77
CA LEU A 80 4.69 11.13 -4.37
C LEU A 80 5.16 12.37 -3.65
N VAL A 81 4.38 12.77 -2.67
CA VAL A 81 4.75 13.75 -1.64
C VAL A 81 4.47 13.12 -0.28
N PHE A 82 5.48 13.05 0.56
CA PHE A 82 5.39 12.60 1.94
C PHE A 82 5.64 13.79 2.86
N GLU A 83 4.68 14.13 3.72
CA GLU A 83 4.75 15.26 4.64
C GLU A 83 4.71 14.77 6.09
N HIS A 84 5.70 15.14 6.89
CA HIS A 84 5.71 14.98 8.33
C HIS A 84 5.12 16.24 8.97
N LEU A 85 3.96 16.12 9.61
CA LEU A 85 3.20 17.27 10.12
C LEU A 85 3.77 17.81 11.43
N ARG A 86 4.55 17.02 12.18
CA ARG A 86 5.14 17.43 13.46
C ARG A 86 6.29 18.41 13.30
N ASP A 87 7.12 18.22 12.28
CA ASP A 87 8.30 19.06 11.99
C ASP A 87 8.20 19.84 10.67
N GLY A 88 7.13 19.63 9.90
CA GLY A 88 6.88 20.29 8.61
C GLY A 88 7.79 19.82 7.48
N SER A 89 8.61 18.80 7.71
CA SER A 89 9.50 18.26 6.68
C SER A 89 8.71 17.53 5.60
N SER A 90 9.23 17.51 4.37
CA SER A 90 8.61 16.79 3.27
C SER A 90 9.64 16.16 2.34
N VAL A 91 9.26 15.02 1.77
CA VAL A 91 9.99 14.31 0.72
C VAL A 91 9.12 14.29 -0.53
N THR A 92 9.65 14.77 -1.64
CA THR A 92 8.96 14.76 -2.93
C THR A 92 9.72 13.87 -3.90
N VAL A 93 9.02 12.96 -4.58
CA VAL A 93 9.55 12.18 -5.69
C VAL A 93 8.73 12.54 -6.93
N GLN A 94 9.37 13.23 -7.86
CA GLN A 94 8.86 13.48 -9.21
C GLN A 94 9.94 12.95 -10.16
N ARG A 95 9.76 11.75 -10.70
CA ARG A 95 10.73 11.16 -11.63
C ARG A 95 10.04 10.70 -12.91
N GLU A 96 10.73 10.91 -14.02
CA GLU A 96 10.38 10.32 -15.31
C GLU A 96 11.13 8.99 -15.49
N LEU A 97 10.34 7.92 -15.41
CA LEU A 97 10.44 6.58 -16.00
C LEU A 97 11.82 6.01 -16.38
N GLY A 98 12.25 4.98 -15.63
CA GLY A 98 12.75 3.74 -16.23
C GLY A 98 11.65 2.68 -16.12
N GLU A 99 11.51 1.78 -17.10
CA GLU A 99 10.41 0.79 -17.14
C GLU A 99 10.45 -0.22 -15.97
N GLU A 100 11.63 -0.44 -15.38
CA GLU A 100 11.85 -1.39 -14.27
C GLU A 100 11.97 -0.72 -12.89
N LEU A 101 11.89 0.61 -12.83
CA LEU A 101 12.04 1.36 -11.58
C LEU A 101 10.74 1.34 -10.77
N VAL A 102 10.77 0.69 -9.63
CA VAL A 102 9.67 0.67 -8.66
C VAL A 102 9.90 1.73 -7.58
N VAL A 103 8.92 2.60 -7.35
CA VAL A 103 9.04 3.70 -6.37
C VAL A 103 8.07 3.50 -5.22
N ASP A 104 8.60 3.38 -3.99
CA ASP A 104 7.84 3.34 -2.74
C ASP A 104 6.55 2.49 -2.83
N ALA A 105 5.37 3.11 -2.72
CA ALA A 105 4.07 2.45 -2.77
C ALA A 105 3.71 1.82 -4.13
N GLY A 106 4.46 2.10 -5.19
CA GLY A 106 4.31 1.43 -6.49
C GLY A 106 4.72 -0.04 -6.45
N PHE A 107 5.45 -0.45 -5.41
CA PHE A 107 5.85 -1.84 -5.21
C PHE A 107 4.65 -2.81 -5.14
N ASP A 108 3.54 -2.44 -4.50
CA ASP A 108 2.34 -3.29 -4.47
C ASP A 108 1.78 -3.57 -5.88
N ASN A 109 1.68 -2.52 -6.71
CA ASN A 109 1.22 -2.67 -8.08
C ASN A 109 2.19 -3.51 -8.93
N TYR A 110 3.49 -3.39 -8.69
CA TYR A 110 4.51 -4.19 -9.38
C TYR A 110 4.31 -5.69 -9.09
N ILE A 111 4.13 -6.08 -7.83
CA ILE A 111 3.85 -7.46 -7.43
C ILE A 111 2.56 -7.97 -8.08
N ARG A 112 1.49 -7.16 -8.06
CA ARG A 112 0.19 -7.55 -8.64
C ARG A 112 0.25 -7.70 -10.16
N THR A 113 1.12 -6.95 -10.83
CA THR A 113 1.36 -7.07 -12.29
C THR A 113 2.16 -8.33 -12.63
N HIS A 114 3.11 -8.73 -11.78
CA HIS A 114 3.91 -9.95 -11.95
C HIS A 114 3.32 -11.18 -11.23
N TRP A 115 2.03 -11.14 -10.94
CA TRP A 115 1.37 -12.13 -10.12
C TRP A 115 1.56 -13.56 -10.62
N GLU A 116 1.38 -13.80 -11.92
CA GLU A 116 1.47 -15.14 -12.49
C GLU A 116 2.87 -15.75 -12.37
N THR A 117 3.91 -14.94 -12.56
CA THR A 117 5.32 -15.34 -12.41
C THR A 117 5.60 -15.76 -10.98
N LEU A 118 5.28 -14.88 -10.03
CA LEU A 118 5.47 -15.12 -8.59
C LEU A 118 4.62 -16.30 -8.09
N ASP A 119 3.39 -16.45 -8.61
CA ASP A 119 2.51 -17.53 -8.23
C ASP A 119 2.92 -18.89 -8.83
N LYS A 120 3.76 -18.92 -9.86
CA LYS A 120 4.42 -20.15 -10.33
C LYS A 120 5.66 -20.50 -9.50
N GLY A 121 6.11 -19.61 -8.62
CA GLY A 121 7.35 -19.75 -7.85
C GLY A 121 8.58 -19.28 -8.61
N GLU A 122 8.40 -18.58 -9.73
CA GLU A 122 9.48 -17.90 -10.42
C GLU A 122 9.81 -16.58 -9.69
N ARG A 123 11.06 -16.14 -9.81
CA ARG A 123 11.53 -14.88 -9.20
C ARG A 123 11.42 -13.72 -10.20
N VAL A 124 11.24 -12.52 -9.68
CA VAL A 124 11.33 -11.27 -10.45
C VAL A 124 12.38 -10.36 -9.84
N GLU A 125 13.04 -9.59 -10.68
CA GLU A 125 14.11 -8.64 -10.32
C GLU A 125 13.66 -7.24 -10.74
N PHE A 126 13.97 -6.23 -9.91
CA PHE A 126 13.57 -4.85 -10.16
C PHE A 126 14.44 -3.86 -9.40
N GLU A 127 14.51 -2.63 -9.90
CA GLU A 127 15.14 -1.50 -9.21
C GLU A 127 14.13 -0.86 -8.26
N PHE A 128 14.38 -0.86 -6.96
CA PHE A 128 13.51 -0.24 -5.96
C PHE A 128 14.10 1.07 -5.44
N LEU A 129 13.33 2.16 -5.50
CA LEU A 129 13.67 3.45 -4.95
C LEU A 129 12.74 3.80 -3.78
N PRO A 130 13.18 3.58 -2.52
CA PRO A 130 12.50 4.11 -1.35
C PRO A 130 12.40 5.64 -1.37
N ALA A 131 11.31 6.18 -0.82
CA ALA A 131 11.19 7.61 -0.61
C ALA A 131 12.33 8.13 0.30
N GLY A 132 13.05 9.17 -0.15
CA GLY A 132 14.15 9.78 0.61
C GLY A 132 15.53 9.19 0.32
N ARG A 133 15.69 8.36 -0.71
CA ARG A 133 16.99 7.93 -1.24
C ARG A 133 17.27 8.55 -2.61
N ASP A 134 18.55 8.74 -2.90
CA ASP A 134 19.01 9.26 -4.20
C ASP A 134 19.22 8.18 -5.25
N SER A 135 19.50 6.93 -4.82
CA SER A 135 19.81 5.80 -5.70
C SER A 135 18.92 4.57 -5.43
N PRO A 136 18.51 3.86 -6.50
CA PRO A 136 17.74 2.64 -6.38
C PRO A 136 18.59 1.49 -5.81
N LEU A 137 17.88 0.48 -5.33
CA LEU A 137 18.42 -0.79 -4.86
C LEU A 137 17.95 -1.88 -5.81
N ASN A 138 18.85 -2.77 -6.23
CA ASN A 138 18.43 -3.96 -6.97
C ASN A 138 17.82 -4.94 -5.99
N MET A 139 16.54 -5.25 -6.19
CA MET A 139 15.76 -6.14 -5.35
C MET A 139 15.30 -7.33 -6.17
N ARG A 140 15.05 -8.44 -5.49
CA ARG A 140 14.31 -9.57 -6.03
C ARG A 140 13.10 -9.88 -5.15
N ALA A 141 12.03 -10.37 -5.77
CA ALA A 141 10.88 -10.94 -5.10
C ALA A 141 10.68 -12.39 -5.56
N GLU A 142 10.48 -13.29 -4.60
CA GLU A 142 10.25 -14.70 -4.85
C GLU A 142 9.33 -15.29 -3.76
N ARG A 143 8.83 -16.50 -3.96
CA ARG A 143 8.01 -17.16 -2.93
C ARG A 143 8.83 -17.40 -1.68
N ASP A 144 8.22 -17.10 -0.53
CA ASP A 144 8.80 -17.46 0.75
C ASP A 144 8.70 -18.98 0.95
N ALA A 145 9.85 -19.65 1.04
CA ALA A 145 9.97 -21.09 1.25
C ALA A 145 10.14 -21.48 2.72
N GLU A 146 10.44 -20.53 3.61
CA GLU A 146 10.76 -20.79 5.02
C GLU A 146 9.51 -20.77 5.90
N THR A 147 8.52 -19.95 5.53
CA THR A 147 7.28 -19.80 6.32
C THR A 147 6.18 -20.75 5.84
N LEU A 148 5.45 -21.35 6.79
CA LEU A 148 4.19 -22.03 6.50
C LEU A 148 3.17 -21.03 5.93
N CYS A 149 3.04 -21.00 4.60
CA CYS A 149 2.10 -20.15 3.90
C CYS A 149 0.75 -20.86 3.69
N PRO A 150 -0.38 -20.29 4.16
CA PRO A 150 -1.71 -20.84 3.85
C PRO A 150 -1.94 -20.94 2.34
N VAL A 151 -2.67 -21.96 1.89
CA VAL A 151 -2.88 -22.24 0.46
C VAL A 151 -3.69 -21.16 -0.24
N GLU A 152 -4.53 -20.44 0.49
CA GLU A 152 -5.31 -19.29 0.03
C GLU A 152 -4.47 -18.01 -0.09
N ARG A 153 -3.20 -18.06 0.34
CA ARG A 153 -2.30 -16.90 0.38
C ARG A 153 -1.09 -17.09 -0.51
N LEU A 154 -0.54 -15.99 -0.98
CA LEU A 154 0.77 -15.93 -1.63
C LEU A 154 1.72 -15.21 -0.69
N CYS A 155 2.70 -15.94 -0.15
CA CYS A 155 3.73 -15.39 0.73
C CYS A 155 5.00 -15.16 -0.09
N LEU A 156 5.54 -13.96 0.01
CA LEU A 156 6.70 -13.52 -0.76
C LEU A 156 7.81 -13.05 0.17
N ASN A 157 9.03 -13.34 -0.22
CA ASN A 157 10.24 -12.77 0.35
C ASN A 157 10.81 -11.77 -0.66
N VAL A 158 11.13 -10.57 -0.19
CA VAL A 158 11.72 -9.50 -0.99
C VAL A 158 13.05 -9.09 -0.38
N ALA A 159 14.13 -9.28 -1.12
CA ALA A 159 15.48 -9.10 -0.62
C ALA A 159 16.35 -8.37 -1.64
N LEU A 160 17.52 -7.90 -1.20
CA LEU A 160 18.54 -7.37 -2.10
C LEU A 160 18.99 -8.46 -3.09
N ASP A 161 19.10 -8.08 -4.35
CA ASP A 161 19.68 -8.93 -5.40
C ASP A 161 21.22 -8.90 -5.39
N ASN A 162 21.78 -9.04 -4.20
CA ASN A 162 23.21 -9.21 -3.99
C ASN A 162 23.38 -10.15 -2.80
N TRP A 163 23.91 -11.35 -3.04
CA TRP A 163 24.04 -12.39 -2.02
C TRP A 163 24.85 -11.93 -0.79
N LEU A 164 25.89 -11.09 -0.98
CA LEU A 164 26.75 -10.63 0.11
C LEU A 164 26.01 -9.62 1.01
N LEU A 165 25.31 -8.65 0.42
CA LEU A 165 24.53 -7.65 1.16
C LEU A 165 23.22 -8.23 1.70
N GLY A 166 22.59 -9.13 0.96
CA GLY A 166 21.35 -9.81 1.34
C GLY A 166 21.53 -10.75 2.53
N ALA A 167 22.75 -11.22 2.81
CA ALA A 167 23.03 -11.96 4.04
C ALA A 167 23.05 -11.08 5.31
N LEU A 168 23.16 -9.75 5.15
CA LEU A 168 23.23 -8.79 6.26
C LEU A 168 21.89 -8.07 6.51
N VAL A 169 21.16 -7.77 5.43
CA VAL A 169 19.90 -7.01 5.51
C VAL A 169 18.73 -7.99 5.56
N PRO A 170 17.88 -7.95 6.59
CA PRO A 170 16.72 -8.81 6.66
C PRO A 170 15.77 -8.56 5.48
N PRO A 171 15.15 -9.62 4.93
CA PRO A 171 14.20 -9.47 3.84
C PRO A 171 12.90 -8.81 4.33
N ILE A 172 12.15 -8.25 3.39
CA ILE A 172 10.77 -7.88 3.59
C ILE A 172 9.91 -9.11 3.32
N LEU A 173 9.00 -9.44 4.24
CA LEU A 173 8.05 -10.53 4.06
C LEU A 173 6.66 -9.95 3.77
N LEU A 174 6.01 -10.52 2.77
CA LEU A 174 4.70 -10.08 2.31
C LEU A 174 3.75 -11.25 2.28
N GLN A 175 2.48 -10.96 2.54
CA GLN A 175 1.43 -11.93 2.43
C GLN A 175 0.24 -11.33 1.69
N TYR A 176 -0.13 -11.97 0.58
CA TYR A 176 -1.27 -11.57 -0.25
C TYR A 176 -2.39 -12.59 -0.16
N ASP A 177 -3.63 -12.12 -0.30
CA ASP A 177 -4.78 -12.96 -0.60
C ASP A 177 -4.73 -13.39 -2.08
N ARG A 178 -4.87 -14.69 -2.36
CA ARG A 178 -4.83 -15.16 -3.75
C ARG A 178 -6.08 -14.85 -4.55
N GLN A 179 -7.21 -14.71 -3.89
CA GLN A 179 -8.51 -14.57 -4.53
C GLN A 179 -8.64 -13.18 -5.17
N ASN A 180 -8.24 -12.14 -4.44
CA ASN A 180 -8.40 -10.74 -4.86
C ASN A 180 -7.07 -9.98 -4.99
N LYS A 181 -5.93 -10.64 -4.79
CA LYS A 181 -4.57 -10.09 -4.91
C LYS A 181 -4.34 -8.88 -4.00
N ARG A 182 -4.99 -8.84 -2.82
CA ARG A 182 -4.84 -7.79 -1.82
C ARG A 182 -3.70 -8.12 -0.86
N LEU A 183 -2.89 -7.13 -0.51
CA LEU A 183 -1.85 -7.25 0.51
C LEU A 183 -2.51 -7.36 1.89
N LEU A 184 -2.27 -8.46 2.60
CA LEU A 184 -2.83 -8.71 3.93
C LEU A 184 -1.83 -8.39 5.03
N ARG A 185 -0.54 -8.64 4.80
CA ARG A 185 0.52 -8.39 5.78
C ARG A 185 1.81 -7.98 5.12
N TYR A 186 2.46 -6.99 5.74
CA TYR A 186 3.83 -6.58 5.48
C TYR A 186 4.65 -6.80 6.76
N LEU A 187 5.88 -7.31 6.64
CA LEU A 187 6.85 -7.35 7.73
C LEU A 187 8.20 -6.87 7.19
N GLY A 188 8.76 -5.85 7.83
CA GLY A 188 10.03 -5.28 7.43
C GLY A 188 10.25 -3.90 8.01
N ILE A 189 11.25 -3.21 7.47
CA ILE A 189 11.66 -1.88 7.91
C ILE A 189 10.60 -0.83 7.51
N SER A 190 10.12 -0.04 8.47
CA SER A 190 9.24 1.09 8.20
C SER A 190 10.00 2.25 7.56
N ASN A 191 9.33 2.96 6.65
CA ASN A 191 9.78 4.26 6.15
C ASN A 191 9.69 5.37 7.21
N LEU A 192 8.96 5.13 8.30
CA LEU A 192 8.82 6.07 9.42
C LEU A 192 9.82 5.74 10.52
N ARG A 193 10.47 6.77 11.04
CA ARG A 193 11.34 6.67 12.22
C ARG A 193 10.50 6.68 13.50
N ASP A 194 11.03 6.08 14.56
CA ASP A 194 10.39 6.12 15.88
C ASP A 194 10.52 7.52 16.53
N GLY A 195 9.99 7.67 17.75
CA GLY A 195 10.05 8.94 18.48
C GLY A 195 11.46 9.42 18.83
N GLU A 196 12.48 8.55 18.74
CA GLU A 196 13.90 8.89 18.91
C GLU A 196 14.61 9.14 17.58
N GLY A 197 13.90 9.06 16.45
CA GLY A 197 14.48 9.20 15.11
C GLY A 197 15.19 7.94 14.61
N LYS A 198 15.07 6.80 15.29
CA LYS A 198 15.68 5.53 14.87
C LYS A 198 14.79 4.80 13.87
N GLN A 199 15.44 3.95 13.08
CA GLN A 199 14.75 3.03 12.19
C GLN A 199 14.01 1.97 13.02
N GLN A 200 12.82 1.59 12.59
CA GLN A 200 12.00 0.59 13.26
C GLN A 200 11.53 -0.47 12.27
N GLU A 201 11.47 -1.71 12.75
CA GLU A 201 10.85 -2.81 12.04
C GLU A 201 9.40 -2.97 12.52
N VAL A 202 8.50 -3.14 11.56
CA VAL A 202 7.07 -3.23 11.82
C VAL A 202 6.46 -4.42 11.09
N GLN A 203 5.45 -5.00 11.73
CA GLN A 203 4.44 -5.80 11.05
C GLN A 203 3.22 -4.90 10.80
N ILE A 204 2.79 -4.79 9.55
CA ILE A 204 1.57 -4.06 9.17
C ILE A 204 0.52 -5.07 8.74
N ASP A 205 -0.59 -5.13 9.45
CA ASP A 205 -1.75 -5.95 9.08
C ASP A 205 -2.82 -5.07 8.41
N TYR A 206 -3.21 -5.44 7.19
CA TYR A 206 -4.14 -4.67 6.37
C TYR A 206 -5.56 -5.21 6.42
N ARG A 207 -6.53 -4.29 6.55
CA ARG A 207 -7.96 -4.58 6.51
C ARG A 207 -8.62 -3.74 5.43
N TYR A 208 -9.46 -4.38 4.62
CA TYR A 208 -10.21 -3.76 3.53
C TYR A 208 -11.68 -3.68 3.93
N VAL A 209 -12.18 -2.46 4.13
CA VAL A 209 -13.55 -2.18 4.58
C VAL A 209 -14.36 -1.70 3.39
N GLY A 210 -15.49 -2.35 3.12
CA GLY A 210 -16.48 -1.87 2.14
C GLY A 210 -16.32 -2.34 0.69
N GLY A 211 -15.56 -3.41 0.40
CA GLY A 211 -15.47 -3.99 -0.94
C GLY A 211 -15.43 -5.51 -0.93
N ALA A 212 -16.61 -6.11 -1.12
CA ALA A 212 -16.78 -7.53 -1.44
C ALA A 212 -16.36 -7.81 -2.89
#